data_AF-A0A2C9LT24-F1
#
_entry.id   AF-A0A2C9LT24-F1
#
_cell.length_a   1.000
_cell.length_b   1.000
_cell.length_c   1.000
_cell.angle_alpha   90.00
_cell.angle_beta   90.00
_cell.angle_gamma   90.00
#
_symmetry.space_group_name_H-M   'P 1'
#
loop_
_entity.id
_entity.type
_entity.pdbx_description
1 polymer ?
#
loop_
_entity_poly.entity_id
_entity_poly.type
_entity_poly.pdbx_seq_one_letter_code
_entity_poly.pdbx_strand_id
1 'polypeptide(L)'
;MLVLFEVYSFMCCCCFIFHFVQMALVIAKELELLSIAAQHQTIYPSIQQDTELLVCAINLLRSINDIGKSGGNVFSREEKATGVDSIDPHHPVYGLKKDLIRLIANMAYKHRANQDLVNSTIAET
;
A
#
# COMPACT_ATOMS: atom_id res chain seq x y z
N MET A 1 13.97 -18.38 36.15
CA MET A 1 14.35 -16.99 35.82
C MET A 1 14.46 -16.75 34.31
N LEU A 2 15.03 -17.68 33.53
CA LEU A 2 15.08 -17.60 32.05
C LEU A 2 13.70 -17.52 31.36
N VAL A 3 12.69 -18.24 31.86
CA VAL A 3 11.34 -18.26 31.26
C VAL A 3 10.64 -16.90 31.32
N LEU A 4 10.89 -16.08 32.35
CA LEU A 4 10.32 -14.73 32.44
C LEU A 4 10.97 -13.78 31.43
N PHE A 5 12.27 -13.93 31.16
CA PHE A 5 12.97 -13.06 30.20
C PHE A 5 12.51 -13.32 28.76
N GLU A 6 12.29 -14.58 28.39
CA GLU A 6 11.73 -14.92 27.08
C GLU A 6 10.28 -14.46 26.93
N VAL A 7 9.44 -14.59 27.97
CA VAL A 7 8.05 -14.12 27.92
C VAL A 7 7.97 -12.60 27.81
N TYR A 8 8.85 -11.84 28.49
CA TYR A 8 8.92 -10.38 28.33
C TYR A 8 9.47 -9.95 26.98
N SER A 9 10.49 -10.64 26.46
CA SER A 9 11.01 -10.38 25.10
C SER A 9 9.97 -10.70 24.04
N PHE A 10 9.22 -11.80 24.19
CA PHE A 10 8.14 -12.18 23.28
C PHE A 10 6.96 -11.22 23.38
N MET A 11 6.56 -10.81 24.59
CA MET A 11 5.48 -9.84 24.80
C MET A 11 5.84 -8.44 24.27
N CYS A 12 7.11 -8.02 24.42
CA CYS A 12 7.61 -6.76 23.84
C CYS A 12 7.65 -6.83 22.31
N CYS A 13 8.07 -7.96 21.75
CA CYS A 13 8.06 -8.21 20.31
C CYS A 13 6.62 -8.26 19.76
N CYS A 14 5.68 -8.91 20.45
CA CYS A 14 4.27 -8.95 20.08
C CYS A 14 3.59 -7.58 20.16
N CYS A 15 3.87 -6.77 21.18
CA CYS A 15 3.38 -5.38 21.25
C CYS A 15 3.93 -4.52 20.11
N PHE A 16 5.22 -4.68 19.78
CA PHE A 16 5.84 -3.97 18.65
C PHE A 16 5.22 -4.40 17.31
N ILE A 17 5.02 -5.70 17.10
CA ILE A 17 4.36 -6.27 15.92
C ILE A 17 2.91 -5.79 15.84
N PHE A 18 2.16 -5.81 16.95
CA PHE A 18 0.76 -5.38 16.96
C PHE A 18 0.63 -3.87 16.65
N HIS A 19 1.49 -3.05 17.26
CA HIS A 19 1.55 -1.62 16.98
C HIS A 19 1.94 -1.35 15.52
N PHE A 20 2.92 -2.09 14.98
CA PHE A 20 3.34 -1.99 13.59
C PHE A 20 2.22 -2.38 12.61
N VAL A 21 1.48 -3.46 12.90
CA VAL A 21 0.33 -3.90 12.10
C VAL A 21 -0.79 -2.85 12.14
N GLN A 22 -1.06 -2.25 13.30
CA GLN A 22 -2.07 -1.20 13.43
C GLN A 22 -1.69 0.05 12.65
N MET A 23 -0.42 0.47 12.67
CA MET A 23 0.07 1.58 11.85
C MET A 23 -0.07 1.30 10.35
N ALA A 24 0.26 0.07 9.92
CA ALA A 24 0.10 -0.33 8.52
C ALA A 24 -1.37 -0.29 8.05
N LEU A 25 -2.32 -0.64 8.93
CA LEU A 25 -3.76 -0.53 8.64
C LEU A 25 -4.22 0.91 8.49
N VAL A 26 -3.77 1.81 9.37
CA VAL A 26 -4.08 3.23 9.29
C VAL A 26 -3.58 3.81 7.97
N ILE A 27 -2.33 3.50 7.59
CA ILE A 27 -1.74 3.93 6.32
C ILE A 27 -2.54 3.39 5.12
N ALA A 28 -2.92 2.12 5.14
CA ALA A 28 -3.73 1.53 4.07
C ALA A 28 -5.09 2.24 3.91
N LYS A 29 -5.73 2.62 5.02
CA LYS A 29 -7.00 3.36 5.02
C LYS A 29 -6.84 4.82 4.60
N GLU A 30 -5.77 5.48 4.99
CA GLU A 30 -5.45 6.82 4.51
C GLU A 30 -5.21 6.82 2.99
N LEU A 31 -4.50 5.83 2.46
CA LEU A 31 -4.29 5.68 1.01
C LEU A 31 -5.59 5.42 0.26
N GLU A 32 -6.51 4.63 0.83
CA GLU A 32 -7.85 4.44 0.28
C GLU A 32 -8.60 5.78 0.18
N LEU A 33 -8.61 6.58 1.26
CA LEU A 33 -9.23 7.90 1.29
C LEU A 33 -8.58 8.87 0.32
N LEU A 34 -7.25 8.89 0.23
CA LEU A 34 -6.50 9.72 -0.73
C LEU A 34 -6.84 9.33 -2.17
N SER A 35 -6.97 8.05 -2.47
CA SER A 35 -7.35 7.55 -3.79
C SER A 35 -8.75 8.02 -4.21
N ILE A 36 -9.68 8.11 -3.24
CA ILE A 36 -11.03 8.68 -3.44
C ILE A 36 -10.95 10.21 -3.55
N ALA A 37 -10.21 10.87 -2.67
CA ALA A 37 -10.05 12.34 -2.66
C ALA A 37 -9.42 12.85 -3.97
N ALA A 38 -8.50 12.07 -4.56
CA ALA A 38 -7.90 12.33 -5.86
C ALA A 38 -8.90 12.26 -7.03
N GLN A 39 -10.17 11.93 -6.79
CA GLN A 39 -11.24 12.00 -7.79
C GLN A 39 -12.08 13.28 -7.65
N HIS A 40 -11.96 14.01 -6.53
CA HIS A 40 -12.72 15.22 -6.27
C HIS A 40 -12.01 16.46 -6.81
N GLN A 41 -12.68 17.20 -7.70
CA GLN A 41 -12.10 18.34 -8.44
C GLN A 41 -11.52 19.45 -7.55
N THR A 42 -12.01 19.60 -6.32
CA THR A 42 -11.57 20.63 -5.37
C THR A 42 -10.24 20.29 -4.68
N ILE A 43 -10.00 19.00 -4.40
CA ILE A 43 -8.83 18.52 -3.64
C ILE A 43 -7.75 18.00 -4.60
N TYR A 44 -8.17 17.47 -5.74
CA TYR A 44 -7.34 16.89 -6.79
C TYR A 44 -6.09 17.73 -7.14
N PRO A 45 -6.15 19.06 -7.33
CA PRO A 45 -4.96 19.84 -7.66
C PRO A 45 -3.89 19.81 -6.57
N SER A 46 -4.28 19.86 -5.30
CA SER A 46 -3.35 19.82 -4.17
C SER A 46 -2.68 18.46 -4.04
N ILE A 47 -3.45 17.38 -4.22
CA ILE A 47 -2.91 16.01 -4.22
C ILE A 47 -1.96 15.83 -5.41
N GLN A 48 -2.34 16.30 -6.60
CA GLN A 48 -1.52 16.15 -7.80
C GLN A 48 -0.17 16.89 -7.73
N GLN A 49 -0.08 17.97 -6.94
CA GLN A 49 1.16 18.71 -6.72
C GLN A 49 2.10 18.06 -5.70
N ASP A 50 1.61 17.10 -4.91
CA ASP A 50 2.42 16.41 -3.91
C ASP A 50 3.24 15.29 -4.58
N THR A 51 4.45 15.65 -5.03
CA THR A 51 5.36 14.69 -5.68
C THR A 51 5.92 13.66 -4.71
N GLU A 52 6.03 13.98 -3.42
CA GLU A 52 6.52 13.04 -2.41
C GLU A 52 5.50 11.92 -2.17
N LEU A 53 4.21 12.27 -2.11
CA LEU A 53 3.13 11.30 -2.07
C LEU A 53 3.15 10.38 -3.30
N LEU A 54 3.43 10.92 -4.49
CA LEU A 54 3.50 10.12 -5.72
C LEU A 54 4.65 9.11 -5.67
N VAL A 55 5.85 9.54 -5.26
CA VAL A 55 7.01 8.65 -5.08
C VAL A 55 6.72 7.58 -4.04
N CYS A 56 6.13 7.95 -2.89
CA CYS A 56 5.72 7.01 -1.85
C CYS A 56 4.74 5.96 -2.38
N ALA A 57 3.71 6.38 -3.13
CA ALA A 57 2.71 5.49 -3.69
C ALA A 57 3.33 4.50 -4.70
N ILE A 58 4.24 4.96 -5.56
CA ILE A 58 4.97 4.10 -6.53
C ILE A 58 5.83 3.06 -5.79
N ASN A 59 6.62 3.50 -4.80
CA ASN A 59 7.51 2.63 -4.04
C ASN A 59 6.74 1.59 -3.22
N LEU A 60 5.60 1.97 -2.64
CA LEU A 60 4.74 1.05 -1.91
C LEU A 60 4.09 0.03 -2.85
N LEU A 61 3.57 0.47 -3.99
CA LEU A 61 2.99 -0.43 -5.00
C LEU A 61 4.03 -1.45 -5.51
N ARG A 62 5.28 -1.01 -5.70
CA ARG A 62 6.40 -1.88 -6.05
C ARG A 62 6.69 -2.89 -4.96
N SER A 63 6.84 -2.42 -3.71
CA SER A 63 7.12 -3.29 -2.56
C SER A 63 6.06 -4.38 -2.41
N ILE A 64 4.77 -4.01 -2.52
CA ILE A 64 3.65 -4.96 -2.51
C ILE A 64 3.78 -5.97 -3.66
N ASN A 65 4.12 -5.51 -4.86
CA ASN A 65 4.27 -6.36 -6.02
C ASN A 65 5.45 -7.33 -5.89
N ASP A 66 6.57 -6.88 -5.33
CA ASP A 66 7.76 -7.71 -5.13
C ASP A 66 7.55 -8.74 -4.02
N ILE A 67 6.94 -8.35 -2.90
CA ILE A 67 6.51 -9.29 -1.86
C ILE A 67 5.53 -10.32 -2.46
N GLY A 68 4.59 -9.88 -3.28
CA GLY A 68 3.62 -10.77 -3.94
C GLY A 68 4.24 -11.79 -4.89
N LYS A 69 5.42 -11.53 -5.47
CA LYS A 69 6.16 -12.49 -6.31
C LYS A 69 6.77 -13.64 -5.50
N SER A 70 7.12 -13.40 -4.24
CA SER A 70 7.74 -14.41 -3.37
C SER A 70 6.80 -15.55 -2.97
N GLY A 71 5.49 -15.40 -3.19
CA GLY A 71 4.48 -16.40 -2.85
C GLY A 71 4.30 -16.60 -1.34
N GLY A 72 3.25 -17.31 -0.93
CA GLY A 72 3.00 -17.70 0.47
C GLY A 72 2.69 -16.54 1.43
N ASN A 73 2.23 -15.39 0.93
CA ASN A 73 1.93 -14.20 1.72
C ASN A 73 0.64 -13.51 1.29
N VAL A 74 0.21 -12.53 2.09
CA VAL A 74 -1.04 -11.78 1.91
C VAL A 74 -1.13 -10.96 0.62
N PHE A 75 0.00 -10.75 -0.08
CA PHE A 75 0.08 -10.05 -1.36
C PHE A 75 0.32 -11.01 -2.54
N SER A 76 0.34 -12.32 -2.28
CA SER A 76 0.55 -13.33 -3.31
C SER A 76 -0.54 -13.26 -4.35
N ARG A 77 -0.14 -13.43 -5.61
CA ARG A 77 -1.05 -13.42 -6.74
C ARG A 77 -1.92 -14.67 -6.67
N GLU A 78 -3.20 -14.53 -6.33
CA GLU A 78 -4.15 -15.65 -6.52
C GLU A 78 -4.33 -15.86 -8.02
N GLU A 79 -3.69 -16.89 -8.57
CA GLU A 79 -3.60 -17.09 -10.02
C GLU A 79 -4.92 -17.48 -10.70
N LYS A 80 -6.01 -17.73 -9.95
CA LYS A 80 -7.30 -18.04 -10.56
C LYS A 80 -8.46 -17.49 -9.74
N ALA A 81 -9.13 -16.50 -10.32
CA ALA A 81 -10.52 -16.16 -10.05
C ALA A 81 -11.46 -17.30 -10.50
N THR A 82 -11.23 -18.53 -10.01
CA THR A 82 -12.16 -19.66 -10.13
C THR A 82 -12.94 -19.90 -8.84
N GLY A 83 -12.60 -19.20 -7.75
CA GLY A 83 -13.39 -19.15 -6.53
C GLY A 83 -13.70 -17.71 -6.19
N VAL A 84 -14.91 -17.25 -6.51
CA VAL A 84 -15.43 -15.93 -6.08
C VAL A 84 -15.62 -15.89 -4.55
N ASP A 85 -15.40 -17.01 -3.86
CA ASP A 85 -15.70 -17.21 -2.43
C ASP A 85 -14.49 -17.11 -1.47
N SER A 86 -13.25 -16.89 -1.93
CA SER A 86 -12.08 -16.86 -1.03
C SER A 86 -11.53 -15.47 -0.69
N ILE A 87 -11.97 -14.42 -1.38
CA ILE A 87 -11.45 -13.07 -1.15
C ILE A 87 -12.35 -12.35 -0.15
N ASP A 88 -11.93 -12.34 1.12
CA ASP A 88 -12.62 -11.61 2.17
C ASP A 88 -12.59 -10.09 1.88
N PRO A 89 -13.73 -9.43 1.61
CA PRO A 89 -13.78 -7.99 1.38
C PRO A 89 -13.46 -7.17 2.64
N HIS A 90 -13.51 -7.79 3.82
CA HIS A 90 -13.03 -7.21 5.07
C HIS A 90 -11.54 -7.41 5.30
N HIS A 91 -10.86 -8.12 4.39
CA HIS A 91 -9.43 -8.33 4.49
C HIS A 91 -8.71 -6.97 4.43
N PRO A 92 -7.81 -6.66 5.38
CA PRO A 92 -7.25 -5.32 5.54
C PRO A 92 -6.48 -4.75 4.35
N VAL A 93 -5.88 -5.61 3.52
CA VAL A 93 -5.20 -5.20 2.28
C VAL A 93 -6.07 -5.37 1.02
N TYR A 94 -7.33 -5.78 1.18
CA TYR A 94 -8.27 -5.87 0.06
C TYR A 94 -8.41 -4.50 -0.60
N GLY A 95 -8.24 -4.46 -1.92
CA GLY A 95 -8.32 -3.21 -2.67
C GLY A 95 -7.07 -2.31 -2.59
N LEU A 96 -6.11 -2.54 -1.69
CA LEU A 96 -4.94 -1.66 -1.50
C LEU A 96 -4.14 -1.46 -2.80
N LYS A 97 -3.87 -2.55 -3.55
CA LYS A 97 -3.17 -2.48 -4.84
C LYS A 97 -3.96 -1.66 -5.87
N LYS A 98 -5.28 -1.86 -5.94
CA LYS A 98 -6.20 -1.11 -6.81
C LYS A 98 -6.19 0.37 -6.44
N ASP A 99 -6.24 0.70 -5.15
CA ASP A 99 -6.30 2.07 -4.65
C ASP A 99 -4.99 2.83 -4.89
N LEU A 100 -3.84 2.16 -4.73
CA LEU A 100 -2.54 2.71 -5.12
C LEU A 100 -2.44 2.97 -6.61
N ILE A 101 -2.85 2.02 -7.46
CA ILE A 101 -2.86 2.22 -8.92
C ILE A 101 -3.74 3.41 -9.30
N ARG A 102 -4.94 3.52 -8.69
CA ARG A 102 -5.86 4.63 -8.92
C ARG A 102 -5.25 5.97 -8.47
N LEU A 103 -4.61 6.01 -7.30
CA LEU A 103 -3.97 7.23 -6.79
C LEU A 103 -2.86 7.69 -7.75
N ILE A 104 -1.95 6.80 -8.14
CA ILE A 104 -0.85 7.09 -9.07
C ILE A 104 -1.40 7.56 -10.43
N ALA A 105 -2.40 6.86 -10.96
CA ALA A 105 -3.01 7.21 -12.24
C ALA A 105 -3.65 8.61 -12.21
N ASN A 106 -4.37 8.94 -11.12
CA ASN A 106 -4.96 10.27 -10.94
C ASN A 106 -3.86 11.34 -10.83
N MET A 107 -2.82 11.11 -10.04
CA MET A 107 -1.72 12.07 -9.90
C MET A 107 -0.95 12.26 -11.21
N ALA A 108 -0.82 11.25 -12.06
CA ALA A 108 -0.19 11.35 -13.38
C ALA A 108 -1.13 11.86 -14.49
N TYR A 109 -2.44 11.93 -14.25
CA TYR A 109 -3.42 12.29 -15.27
C TYR A 109 -3.25 13.75 -15.72
N LYS A 110 -2.99 13.94 -17.02
CA LYS A 110 -2.74 15.26 -17.64
C LYS A 110 -1.65 16.09 -16.93
N HIS A 111 -0.73 15.45 -16.21
CA HIS A 111 0.34 16.12 -15.49
C HIS A 111 1.71 15.58 -15.92
N ARG A 112 2.32 16.25 -16.91
CA ARG A 112 3.53 15.77 -17.58
C ARG A 112 4.69 15.54 -16.62
N ALA A 113 4.93 16.45 -15.68
CA ALA A 113 5.99 16.27 -14.69
C ALA A 113 5.81 15.01 -13.84
N ASN A 114 4.56 14.64 -13.52
CA ASN A 114 4.28 13.43 -12.76
C ASN A 114 4.40 12.18 -13.63
N GLN A 115 4.06 12.26 -14.92
CA GLN A 115 4.29 11.17 -15.87
C GLN A 115 5.79 10.89 -16.05
N ASP A 116 6.59 11.94 -16.20
CA ASP A 116 8.04 11.85 -16.30
C ASP A 116 8.65 11.30 -14.99
N LEU A 117 8.11 11.71 -13.84
CA LEU A 117 8.50 11.18 -12.53
C LEU A 117 8.16 9.69 -12.37
N VAL A 118 6.96 9.27 -12.77
CA VAL A 118 6.57 7.85 -12.77
C VAL A 118 7.53 7.03 -13.63
N ASN A 119 7.83 7.51 -14.84
CA ASN A 119 8.72 6.81 -15.77
C ASN A 119 10.16 6.72 -15.24
N SER A 120 10.71 7.82 -14.71
CA SER A 120 12.06 7.83 -14.13
C SER A 120 12.16 6.93 -12.89
N THR A 121 11.19 7.04 -11.97
CA THR A 121 11.16 6.20 -10.75
C THR A 121 11.10 4.72 -11.10
N ILE A 122 10.37 4.34 -12.16
CA ILE A 122 10.31 2.96 -12.65
C ILE A 122 11.61 2.52 -13.34
N ALA A 123 12.31 3.44 -14.03
CA ALA A 123 13.52 3.14 -14.80
C ALA A 123 14.82 3.08 -13.95
N GLU A 124 14.87 3.67 -12.76
CA GLU A 124 16.04 3.66 -11.88
C GLU A 124 16.28 2.32 -11.15
N THR A 125 15.65 1.23 -11.61
CA THR A 125 15.64 -0.10 -10.96
C THR A 125 15.89 -1.20 -11.98
#